data_AF-A0A944DLZ6-F1
#
_entry.id   AF-A0A944DLZ6-F1
#
_cell.length_a   1.000
_cell.length_b   1.000
_cell.length_c   1.000
_cell.angle_alpha   90.00
_cell.angle_beta   90.00
_cell.angle_gamma   90.00
#
_symmetry.space_group_name_H-M   'P 1'
#
loop_
_entity.id
_entity.type
_entity.pdbx_description
1 polymer ?
#
loop_
_entity_poly.entity_id
_entity_poly.type
_entity_poly.pdbx_seq_one_letter_code
_entity_poly.pdbx_strand_id
1 'polypeptide(L)'
;GFTTAIDDFGSGYSGLNLLAMFQPHVLKIDMALTRTIDQDPVKQAIVEGIVLVAKRLGITVIAEGIETREESAALLELGIDLMQGYLFARPEVGRLPVGSFD
;
A
#
# COMPACT_ATOMS: atom_id res chain seq x y z
N GLY A 1 2.65 -18.24 15.26
CA GLY A 1 3.30 -18.40 13.94
C GLY A 1 3.90 -17.07 13.51
N PHE A 2 4.43 -16.99 12.29
CA PHE A 2 4.94 -15.74 11.71
C PHE A 2 3.86 -15.01 10.88
N THR A 3 3.94 -13.69 10.85
CA THR A 3 3.16 -12.84 9.92
C THR A 3 3.76 -12.93 8.52
N THR A 4 2.90 -12.95 7.50
CA THR A 4 3.30 -13.01 6.09
C THR A 4 2.80 -11.78 5.36
N ALA A 5 3.63 -11.27 4.45
CA ALA A 5 3.29 -10.17 3.56
C ALA A 5 3.57 -10.57 2.11
N ILE A 6 2.74 -10.10 1.18
CA ILE A 6 3.10 -10.02 -0.23
C ILE A 6 3.61 -8.60 -0.48
N ASP A 7 4.82 -8.51 -1.02
CA ASP A 7 5.47 -7.24 -1.37
C ASP A 7 5.22 -6.89 -2.84
N ASP A 8 5.35 -5.61 -3.19
CA ASP A 8 5.21 -5.07 -4.55
C ASP A 8 3.92 -5.52 -5.29
N PHE A 9 2.78 -5.58 -4.57
CA PHE A 9 1.52 -6.01 -5.18
C PHE A 9 1.03 -4.99 -6.22
N GLY A 10 0.76 -5.48 -7.43
CA GLY A 10 0.42 -4.64 -8.58
C GLY A 10 1.57 -4.40 -9.55
N SER A 11 2.82 -4.76 -9.20
CA SER A 11 3.91 -4.82 -10.17
C SER A 11 4.09 -6.26 -10.72
N GLY A 12 3.85 -6.45 -12.02
CA GLY A 12 4.10 -7.74 -12.70
C GLY A 12 3.19 -8.92 -12.28
N TYR A 13 3.80 -10.06 -11.91
CA TYR A 13 3.14 -11.37 -11.71
C TYR A 13 2.36 -11.50 -10.38
N SER A 14 2.52 -10.57 -9.45
CA SER A 14 1.82 -10.57 -8.15
C SER A 14 0.44 -9.93 -8.27
N GLY A 15 -0.57 -10.75 -8.58
CA GLY A 15 -1.95 -10.28 -8.80
C GLY A 15 -3.02 -11.08 -8.06
N LEU A 16 -4.29 -10.84 -8.38
CA LEU A 16 -5.46 -11.46 -7.73
C LEU A 16 -5.43 -13.00 -7.74
N ASN A 17 -4.79 -13.61 -8.74
CA ASN A 17 -4.62 -15.08 -8.80
C ASN A 17 -3.83 -15.62 -7.61
N LEU A 18 -2.83 -14.87 -7.11
CA LEU A 18 -2.08 -15.26 -5.93
C LEU A 18 -2.97 -15.21 -4.68
N LEU A 19 -3.80 -14.18 -4.56
CA LEU A 19 -4.77 -14.06 -3.46
C LEU A 19 -5.85 -15.14 -3.48
N ALA A 20 -6.14 -15.75 -4.64
CA ALA A 20 -7.03 -16.91 -4.71
C ALA A 20 -6.39 -18.18 -4.13
N MET A 21 -5.06 -18.31 -4.22
CA MET A 21 -4.32 -19.48 -3.72
C MET A 21 -3.81 -19.31 -2.28
N PHE A 22 -3.52 -18.07 -1.87
CA PHE A 22 -2.92 -17.76 -0.58
C PHE A 22 -3.33 -16.37 -0.10
N GLN A 23 -3.85 -16.29 1.14
CA GLN A 23 -4.22 -15.03 1.78
C GLN A 23 -3.14 -14.65 2.82
N PRO A 24 -2.26 -13.68 2.52
CA PRO A 24 -1.29 -13.21 3.50
C PRO A 24 -1.98 -12.42 4.63
N HIS A 25 -1.23 -12.12 5.68
CA HIS A 25 -1.71 -11.19 6.70
C HIS A 25 -1.67 -9.75 6.21
N VAL A 26 -0.68 -9.43 5.35
CA VAL A 26 -0.44 -8.09 4.82
C VAL A 26 -0.28 -8.12 3.29
N LEU A 27 -0.83 -7.12 2.63
CA LEU A 27 -0.64 -6.83 1.21
C LEU A 27 -0.01 -5.45 1.06
N LYS A 28 1.19 -5.37 0.52
CA LYS A 28 1.85 -4.08 0.28
C LYS A 28 1.67 -3.66 -1.18
N ILE A 29 1.02 -2.52 -1.41
CA ILE A 29 0.72 -1.99 -2.75
C ILE A 29 1.95 -1.25 -3.28
N ASP A 30 2.40 -1.65 -4.46
CA ASP A 30 3.58 -1.12 -5.15
C ASP A 30 3.45 0.38 -5.47
N MET A 31 4.59 1.08 -5.45
CA MET A 31 4.63 2.52 -5.69
C MET A 31 4.14 2.95 -7.09
N ALA A 32 4.14 2.05 -8.08
CA ALA A 32 3.59 2.32 -9.40
C ALA A 32 2.08 2.66 -9.33
N LEU A 33 1.36 2.08 -8.36
CA LEU A 33 -0.06 2.33 -8.13
C LEU A 33 -0.33 3.51 -7.19
N THR A 34 0.63 3.89 -6.34
CA THR A 34 0.45 4.99 -5.36
C THR A 34 1.00 6.33 -5.85
N ARG A 35 2.06 6.33 -6.67
CA ARG A 35 2.68 7.56 -7.20
C ARG A 35 1.66 8.34 -8.02
N THR A 36 1.49 9.63 -7.71
CA THR A 36 0.52 10.55 -8.36
C THR A 36 -0.93 10.04 -8.40
N ILE A 37 -1.33 9.18 -7.46
CA ILE A 37 -2.69 8.61 -7.41
C ILE A 37 -3.78 9.68 -7.19
N ASP A 38 -3.43 10.80 -6.55
CA ASP A 38 -4.31 11.95 -6.34
C ASP A 38 -4.86 12.54 -7.64
N GLN A 39 -4.13 12.36 -8.75
CA GLN A 39 -4.47 12.91 -10.07
C GLN A 39 -4.87 11.85 -11.11
N ASP A 40 -4.86 10.57 -10.74
CA ASP A 40 -5.06 9.46 -11.66
C ASP A 40 -6.30 8.63 -11.27
N PRO A 41 -7.47 8.90 -11.89
CA PRO A 41 -8.70 8.17 -11.58
C PRO A 41 -8.62 6.68 -11.95
N VAL A 42 -7.72 6.28 -12.86
CA VAL A 42 -7.52 4.87 -13.19
C VAL A 42 -6.82 4.17 -12.04
N LYS A 43 -5.76 4.76 -11.47
CA LYS A 43 -5.09 4.21 -10.28
C LYS A 43 -6.03 4.16 -9.08
N GLN A 44 -6.83 5.21 -8.87
CA GLN A 44 -7.84 5.24 -7.80
C GLN A 44 -8.81 4.06 -7.91
N ALA A 45 -9.39 3.83 -9.09
CA ALA A 45 -10.32 2.72 -9.31
C ALA A 45 -9.67 1.35 -9.11
N ILE A 46 -8.42 1.16 -9.56
CA ILE A 46 -7.67 -0.08 -9.36
C ILE A 46 -7.42 -0.32 -7.88
N VAL A 47 -6.91 0.67 -7.16
CA VAL A 47 -6.60 0.58 -5.73
C VAL A 47 -7.88 0.37 -4.91
N GLU A 48 -8.98 1.04 -5.23
CA GLU A 48 -10.29 0.83 -4.59
C GLU A 48 -10.72 -0.65 -4.69
N GLY A 49 -10.60 -1.24 -5.88
CA GLY A 49 -10.90 -2.66 -6.10
C GLY A 49 -10.01 -3.58 -5.27
N ILE A 50 -8.71 -3.30 -5.19
CA ILE A 50 -7.75 -4.07 -4.37
C ILE A 50 -8.12 -3.97 -2.88
N VAL A 51 -8.42 -2.77 -2.38
CA VAL A 51 -8.82 -2.54 -0.98
C VAL A 51 -10.10 -3.28 -0.66
N LEU A 52 -11.09 -3.26 -1.55
CA LEU A 52 -12.33 -4.02 -1.38
C LEU A 52 -12.05 -5.52 -1.23
N VAL A 53 -11.23 -6.10 -2.11
CA VAL A 53 -10.87 -7.52 -2.04
C VAL A 53 -10.12 -7.83 -0.75
N ALA A 54 -9.10 -7.05 -0.41
CA ALA A 54 -8.31 -7.24 0.81
C ALA A 54 -9.20 -7.19 2.06
N LYS A 55 -10.11 -6.21 2.15
CA LYS A 55 -11.08 -6.09 3.25
C LYS A 55 -11.99 -7.32 3.36
N ARG A 56 -12.46 -7.86 2.23
CA ARG A 56 -13.32 -9.07 2.21
C ARG A 56 -12.55 -10.34 2.62
N LEU A 57 -11.25 -10.38 2.36
CA LEU A 57 -10.37 -11.48 2.73
C LEU A 57 -9.74 -11.32 4.13
N GLY A 58 -10.01 -10.21 4.83
CA GLY A 58 -9.42 -9.92 6.14
C GLY A 58 -7.92 -9.63 6.09
N ILE A 59 -7.44 -9.09 4.96
CA ILE A 59 -6.03 -8.77 4.71
C ILE A 59 -5.78 -7.30 4.99
N THR A 60 -4.74 -7.00 5.76
CA THR A 60 -4.29 -5.62 6.01
C THR A 60 -3.56 -5.07 4.78
N VAL A 61 -3.88 -3.86 4.34
CA VAL A 61 -3.23 -3.19 3.22
C VAL A 61 -2.22 -2.16 3.71
N ILE A 62 -1.03 -2.12 3.12
CA ILE A 62 -0.05 -1.04 3.29
C ILE A 62 0.22 -0.44 1.91
N ALA A 63 0.11 0.88 1.76
CA ALA A 63 0.53 1.56 0.53
C ALA A 63 1.99 2.01 0.62
N GLU A 64 2.81 1.71 -0.39
CA GLU A 64 4.23 2.05 -0.40
C GLU A 64 4.58 3.22 -1.33
N GLY A 65 5.72 3.84 -1.07
CA GLY A 65 6.29 4.88 -1.93
C GLY A 65 5.66 6.26 -1.76
N ILE A 66 4.98 6.51 -0.64
CA ILE A 66 4.27 7.79 -0.42
C ILE A 66 5.26 8.94 -0.24
N GLU A 67 5.18 9.94 -1.10
CA GLU A 67 6.09 11.10 -1.07
C GLU A 67 5.35 12.42 -0.86
N THR A 68 4.06 12.49 -1.16
CA THR A 68 3.27 13.73 -1.03
C THR A 68 2.05 13.57 -0.12
N ARG A 69 1.59 14.69 0.44
CA ARG A 69 0.38 14.71 1.29
C ARG A 69 -0.87 14.40 0.48
N GLU A 70 -0.88 14.78 -0.78
CA GLU A 70 -1.96 14.55 -1.73
C GLU A 70 -2.12 13.05 -2.02
N GLU A 71 -1.01 12.33 -2.23
CA GLU A 71 -1.01 10.87 -2.36
C GLU A 71 -1.57 10.20 -1.09
N SER A 72 -1.08 10.63 0.08
CA SER A 72 -1.54 10.13 1.38
C SER A 72 -3.05 10.37 1.59
N ALA A 73 -3.52 11.59 1.32
CA ALA A 73 -4.93 11.95 1.47
C ALA A 73 -5.83 11.11 0.54
N ALA A 74 -5.45 10.96 -0.73
CA ALA A 74 -6.19 10.13 -1.67
C ALA A 74 -6.26 8.66 -1.22
N LEU A 75 -5.16 8.09 -0.71
CA LEU A 75 -5.15 6.71 -0.21
C LEU A 75 -5.99 6.53 1.06
N LEU A 76 -6.02 7.53 1.93
CA LEU A 76 -6.88 7.53 3.11
C LEU A 76 -8.36 7.53 2.72
N GLU A 77 -8.74 8.32 1.72
CA GLU A 77 -10.11 8.33 1.17
C GLU A 77 -10.49 6.97 0.56
N LEU A 78 -9.53 6.26 -0.03
CA LEU A 78 -9.70 4.89 -0.54
C LEU A 78 -9.72 3.82 0.56
N GLY A 79 -9.56 4.20 1.83
CA GLY A 79 -9.66 3.31 2.99
C GLY A 79 -8.36 2.57 3.33
N ILE A 80 -7.20 3.12 2.96
CA ILE A 80 -5.88 2.60 3.36
C ILE A 80 -5.37 3.42 4.55
N ASP A 81 -5.30 2.79 5.73
CA ASP A 81 -4.84 3.44 6.96
C ASP A 81 -3.33 3.33 7.19
N LEU A 82 -2.66 2.37 6.54
CA LEU A 82 -1.23 2.10 6.74
C LEU A 82 -0.44 2.47 5.49
N MET A 83 0.60 3.28 5.69
CA MET A 83 1.39 3.83 4.59
C MET A 83 2.87 3.85 4.94
N GLN A 84 3.71 3.64 3.93
CA GLN A 84 5.16 3.70 4.02
C GLN A 84 5.70 4.57 2.89
N GLY A 85 6.57 5.52 3.23
CA GLY A 85 7.21 6.36 2.22
C GLY A 85 7.98 7.53 2.81
N TYR A 86 8.71 8.23 1.95
CA TYR A 86 9.58 9.35 2.34
C TYR A 86 8.82 10.55 2.90
N LEU A 87 7.51 10.64 2.66
CA LEU A 87 6.65 11.60 3.34
C LEU A 87 6.76 11.47 4.88
N PHE A 88 6.77 10.23 5.37
CA PHE A 88 6.79 9.94 6.80
C PHE A 88 8.21 9.82 7.32
N ALA A 89 9.04 9.00 6.66
CA ALA A 89 10.40 8.75 7.08
C ALA A 89 11.25 8.21 5.93
N ARG A 90 12.54 8.58 5.91
CA ARG A 90 13.52 7.92 5.04
C ARG A 90 14.16 6.74 5.78
N PRO A 91 14.56 5.66 5.07
CA PRO A 91 15.33 4.57 5.66
C PRO A 91 16.63 5.07 6.30
N GLU A 92 16.96 4.51 7.46
CA GLU A 92 18.18 4.83 8.19
C GLU A 92 18.95 3.56 8.56
N VAL A 93 20.27 3.61 8.46
CA VAL A 93 21.13 2.46 8.72
C VAL A 93 21.35 2.30 10.21
N GLY A 94 20.97 1.14 10.76
CA GLY A 94 21.28 0.76 12.14
C GLY A 94 20.51 1.54 13.22
N ARG A 95 19.45 2.26 12.85
CA ARG A 95 18.60 3.02 13.78
C ARG A 95 17.15 3.06 13.29
N LEU A 96 16.22 3.31 14.21
CA LEU A 96 14.82 3.55 13.87
C LEU A 96 14.65 5.03 13.49
N PRO A 97 14.13 5.34 12.30
CA PRO A 97 13.90 6.72 11.91
C PRO A 97 12.80 7.35 12.76
N VAL A 98 12.95 8.65 13.02
CA VAL A 98 11.89 9.47 13.62
C VAL A 98 10.97 9.93 12.49
N GLY A 99 9.71 9.50 12.51
CA GLY A 99 8.73 9.92 11.50
C GLY A 99 8.31 11.38 11.68
N SER A 100 8.03 12.06 10.57
CA SER A 100 7.28 13.32 10.55
C SER A 100 5.81 13.03 10.26
N PHE A 101 4.93 13.58 11.09
CA PHE A 101 3.48 13.37 11.03
C PHE A 101 2.71 14.70 11.11
N ASP A 102 3.37 15.79 10.68
CA ASP A 102 2.81 17.15 10.65
C ASP A 102 1.48 17.21 9.89
#